data_AF-A0A453G0Q1-F1
#
_entry.id   AF-A0A453G0Q1-F1
#
_cell.length_a   1.000
_cell.length_b   1.000
_cell.length_c   1.000
_cell.angle_alpha   90.00
_cell.angle_beta   90.00
_cell.angle_gamma   90.00
#
_symmetry.space_group_name_H-M   'P 1'
#
loop_
_entity.id
_entity.type
_entity.pdbx_description
1 polymer ?
#
loop_
_entity_poly.entity_id
_entity_poly.type
_entity_poly.pdbx_seq_one_letter_code
_entity_poly.pdbx_strand_id
1 'polypeptide(L)'
;RLRPFLQELHARLALPDASTTNPATDDMELGGDQGNVPMPGSAKIQPFEFKVLEVCLEHTCKCMESETLALEKEAYPALDKLTSKVSTLNLEHVRQIKSRLVELTGRVQKVRDDIEQLVDDDTDMSEMYLTRKLAFQRVDESSVKLDSNKHASPDHEDEKEEEDSGDDIESSHASSAFVKPDVEELEMLLEAYFVQFDGTLNKLCHVSRMVYINQKIFYDHCN
;
A
#
# COMPACT_ATOMS: atom_id res chain seq x y z
N ARG A 1 3.20 -11.87 16.99
CA ARG A 1 2.80 -11.65 15.58
C ARG A 1 3.79 -10.76 14.83
N LEU A 2 4.33 -9.68 15.42
CA LEU A 2 5.29 -8.78 14.75
C LEU A 2 6.68 -9.38 14.42
N ARG A 3 7.22 -10.27 15.27
CA ARG A 3 8.59 -10.81 15.08
C ARG A 3 8.84 -11.47 13.71
N PRO A 4 7.99 -12.41 13.23
CA PRO A 4 8.18 -13.00 11.90
C PRO A 4 8.02 -11.97 10.77
N PHE A 5 7.11 -10.99 10.93
CA PHE A 5 6.97 -9.88 9.98
C PHE A 5 8.26 -9.06 9.87
N LEU A 6 8.85 -8.65 11.00
CA LEU A 6 10.09 -7.86 11.00
C LEU A 6 11.29 -8.63 10.44
N GLN A 7 11.34 -9.94 10.65
CA GLN A 7 12.37 -10.80 10.06
C GLN A 7 12.25 -10.86 8.53
N GLU A 8 11.03 -11.04 8.01
CA GLU A 8 10.77 -11.03 6.57
C GLU A 8 11.08 -9.66 5.96
N LEU A 9 10.64 -8.59 6.62
CA LEU A 9 10.91 -7.22 6.19
C LEU A 9 12.42 -6.95 6.12
N HIS A 10 13.16 -7.28 7.17
CA HIS A 10 14.62 -7.14 7.17
C HIS A 10 15.28 -8.00 6.09
N ALA A 11 14.83 -9.25 5.89
CA ALA A 11 15.40 -10.13 4.88
C ALA A 11 15.20 -9.57 3.46
N ARG A 12 14.00 -9.07 3.15
CA ARG A 12 13.73 -8.45 1.84
C ARG A 12 14.50 -7.16 1.67
N LEU A 13 14.51 -6.27 2.66
CA LEU A 13 15.24 -5.01 2.57
C LEU A 13 16.76 -5.19 2.48
N ALA A 14 17.32 -6.28 3.04
CA ALA A 14 18.75 -6.55 3.03
C ALA A 14 19.29 -7.17 1.72
N LEU A 15 18.42 -7.62 0.81
CA LEU A 15 18.84 -8.09 -0.52
C LEU A 15 19.22 -6.87 -1.40
N PRO A 16 20.50 -6.72 -1.80
CA PRO A 16 20.86 -5.82 -2.89
C PRO A 16 20.50 -6.53 -4.19
N ASP A 17 19.65 -5.92 -5.02
CA ASP A 17 19.36 -6.46 -6.35
C ASP A 17 20.66 -6.51 -7.17
N ALA A 18 20.94 -7.69 -7.71
CA ALA A 18 22.19 -8.01 -8.37
C ALA A 18 22.35 -7.26 -9.70
N SER A 19 22.91 -6.05 -9.66
CA SER A 19 23.69 -5.47 -10.77
C SER A 19 24.49 -4.25 -10.31
N THR A 20 25.47 -4.44 -9.44
CA THR A 20 26.62 -3.54 -9.36
C THR A 20 27.70 -4.08 -10.30
N THR A 21 27.58 -3.80 -11.59
CA THR A 21 28.75 -3.83 -12.49
C THR A 21 29.45 -2.48 -12.36
N ASN A 22 30.53 -2.47 -11.59
CA ASN A 22 31.52 -1.40 -11.60
C ASN A 22 32.02 -1.18 -13.05
N PRO A 23 32.17 0.05 -13.55
CA PRO A 23 32.90 0.29 -14.78
C PRO A 23 34.39 0.26 -14.43
N ALA A 24 35.02 -0.91 -14.59
CA ALA A 24 36.45 -0.96 -14.80
C ALA A 24 36.71 -0.80 -16.31
N THR A 25 37.56 0.17 -16.61
CA THR A 25 38.15 0.50 -17.91
C THR A 25 38.81 -0.71 -18.59
N ASP A 26 38.59 -0.88 -19.91
CA ASP A 26 39.64 -1.13 -20.91
C ASP A 26 39.04 -1.28 -22.33
N ASP A 27 39.32 -0.26 -23.15
CA ASP A 27 39.78 -0.24 -24.56
C ASP A 27 39.17 -1.09 -25.70
N MET A 28 38.75 -0.35 -26.75
CA MET A 28 38.86 -0.57 -28.23
C MET A 28 38.37 -1.89 -28.89
N GLU A 29 37.32 -1.82 -29.73
CA GLU A 29 37.40 -1.73 -31.22
C GLU A 29 36.02 -1.80 -31.93
N LEU A 30 35.98 -1.29 -33.16
CA LEU A 30 34.83 -1.06 -34.06
C LEU A 30 34.23 -2.33 -34.71
N GLY A 31 32.93 -2.30 -35.03
CA GLY A 31 32.34 -3.08 -36.13
C GLY A 31 30.83 -3.30 -35.99
N GLY A 32 30.04 -2.77 -36.93
CA GLY A 32 28.58 -2.72 -36.84
C GLY A 32 27.82 -3.96 -37.26
N ASP A 33 26.59 -4.09 -36.76
CA ASP A 33 25.40 -4.61 -37.44
C ASP A 33 24.16 -4.25 -36.59
N GLN A 34 23.19 -3.54 -37.17
CA GLN A 34 21.94 -3.17 -36.49
C GLN A 34 20.98 -4.36 -36.49
N GLY A 35 21.24 -5.32 -35.61
CA GLY A 35 20.25 -6.29 -35.14
C GLY A 35 19.56 -5.74 -33.90
N ASN A 36 18.27 -5.42 -34.00
CA ASN A 36 17.45 -4.97 -32.88
C ASN A 36 17.22 -6.15 -31.91
N VAL A 37 18.16 -6.39 -31.00
CA VAL A 37 18.02 -7.38 -29.92
C VAL A 37 17.17 -6.74 -28.80
N PRO A 38 16.08 -7.39 -28.34
CA PRO A 38 15.33 -6.90 -27.18
C PRO A 38 16.23 -6.89 -25.94
N MET A 39 16.43 -5.71 -25.36
CA MET A 39 17.09 -5.55 -24.07
C MET A 39 16.33 -6.36 -23.01
N PRO A 40 16.99 -7.30 -22.29
CA PRO A 40 16.38 -7.97 -21.16
C PRO A 40 16.14 -6.93 -20.06
N GLY A 41 14.95 -6.97 -19.49
CA GLY A 41 14.36 -5.92 -18.67
C GLY A 41 15.34 -5.25 -17.71
N SER A 42 15.39 -3.92 -17.80
CA SER A 42 15.77 -3.11 -16.65
C SER A 42 14.81 -3.46 -15.52
N ALA A 43 15.21 -4.40 -14.66
CA ALA A 43 14.56 -4.59 -13.37
C ALA A 43 14.75 -3.27 -12.63
N LYS A 44 13.80 -2.35 -12.79
CA LYS A 44 13.74 -1.10 -12.04
C LYS A 44 13.72 -1.53 -10.58
N ILE A 45 14.72 -1.11 -9.82
CA ILE A 45 14.78 -1.38 -8.39
C ILE A 45 13.53 -0.74 -7.79
N GLN A 46 12.66 -1.57 -7.22
CA GLN A 46 11.42 -1.12 -6.60
C GLN A 46 11.75 -0.15 -5.44
N PRO A 47 11.11 1.03 -5.37
CA PRO A 47 11.33 1.99 -4.29
C PRO A 47 11.14 1.37 -2.89
N PHE A 48 11.85 1.88 -1.89
CA PHE A 48 11.84 1.29 -0.54
C PHE A 48 10.42 1.25 0.05
N GLU A 49 9.64 2.29 -0.22
CA GLU A 49 8.25 2.46 0.23
C GLU A 49 7.36 1.32 -0.27
N PHE A 50 7.51 0.90 -1.53
CA PHE A 50 6.69 -0.14 -2.14
C PHE A 50 7.11 -1.52 -1.65
N LYS A 51 8.40 -1.74 -1.42
CA LYS A 51 8.91 -2.97 -0.83
C LYS A 51 8.38 -3.18 0.59
N VAL A 52 8.32 -2.10 1.38
CA VAL A 52 7.70 -2.13 2.72
C VAL A 52 6.21 -2.37 2.62
N LEU A 53 5.51 -1.66 1.74
CA LEU A 53 4.07 -1.79 1.52
C LEU A 53 3.70 -3.23 1.12
N GLU A 54 4.40 -3.80 0.15
CA GLU A 54 4.18 -5.16 -0.33
C GLU A 54 4.34 -6.18 0.80
N VAL A 55 5.42 -6.09 1.60
CA VAL A 55 5.62 -7.00 2.74
C VAL A 55 4.51 -6.85 3.79
N CYS A 56 4.03 -5.63 4.04
CA CYS A 56 2.91 -5.37 4.94
C CYS A 56 1.61 -6.00 4.43
N LEU A 57 1.27 -5.79 3.15
CA LEU A 57 0.07 -6.33 2.54
C LEU A 57 0.14 -7.87 2.50
N GLU A 58 1.26 -8.45 2.06
CA GLU A 58 1.46 -9.89 2.02
C GLU A 58 1.29 -10.54 3.40
N HIS A 59 1.88 -9.94 4.44
CA HIS A 59 1.75 -10.45 5.80
C HIS A 59 0.29 -10.39 6.28
N THR A 60 -0.41 -9.31 5.96
CA THR A 60 -1.82 -9.10 6.31
C THR A 60 -2.70 -10.13 5.61
N CYS A 61 -2.52 -10.35 4.30
CA CYS A 61 -3.21 -11.38 3.52
C CYS A 61 -2.99 -12.76 4.13
N LYS A 62 -1.73 -13.16 4.37
CA LYS A 62 -1.41 -14.46 4.98
C LYS A 62 -2.09 -14.64 6.35
N CYS A 63 -2.11 -13.59 7.17
CA CYS A 63 -2.77 -13.63 8.47
C CYS A 63 -4.29 -13.83 8.33
N MET A 64 -4.94 -13.07 7.47
CA MET A 64 -6.39 -13.14 7.24
C MET A 64 -6.81 -14.47 6.60
N GLU A 65 -6.04 -14.97 5.63
CA GLU A 65 -6.27 -16.28 5.02
C GLU A 65 -6.12 -17.40 6.06
N SER A 66 -5.07 -17.36 6.89
CA SER A 66 -4.88 -18.37 7.94
C SER A 66 -6.02 -18.36 8.96
N GLU A 67 -6.50 -17.18 9.35
CA GLU A 67 -7.64 -17.06 10.26
C GLU A 67 -8.94 -17.54 9.60
N THR A 68 -9.14 -17.25 8.31
CA THR A 68 -10.29 -17.71 7.52
C THR A 68 -10.31 -19.24 7.43
N LEU A 69 -9.18 -19.86 7.10
CA LEU A 69 -9.04 -21.32 7.03
C LEU A 69 -9.24 -21.99 8.38
N ALA A 70 -8.74 -21.39 9.46
CA ALA A 70 -8.95 -21.90 10.81
C ALA A 70 -10.44 -21.86 11.20
N LEU A 71 -11.10 -20.74 10.89
CA LEU A 71 -12.53 -20.56 11.14
C LEU A 71 -13.38 -21.55 10.34
N GLU A 72 -13.06 -21.75 9.07
CA GLU A 72 -13.73 -22.73 8.21
C GLU A 72 -13.63 -24.15 8.77
N LYS A 73 -12.41 -24.58 9.14
CA LYS A 73 -12.16 -25.90 9.74
C LYS A 73 -12.89 -26.12 11.07
N GLU A 74 -13.15 -25.05 11.82
CA GLU A 74 -13.89 -25.10 13.08
C GLU A 74 -15.40 -25.05 12.86
N ALA A 75 -15.87 -24.31 11.85
CA ALA A 75 -17.27 -24.15 11.54
C ALA A 75 -17.92 -25.47 11.10
N TYR A 76 -17.31 -26.24 10.19
CA TYR A 76 -17.95 -27.46 9.67
C TYR A 76 -18.29 -28.47 10.78
N PRO A 77 -17.36 -28.87 11.68
CA PRO A 77 -17.69 -29.81 12.76
C PRO A 77 -18.67 -29.24 13.78
N ALA A 78 -18.60 -27.93 14.07
CA ALA A 78 -19.52 -27.29 15.01
C ALA A 78 -20.97 -27.30 14.50
N LEU A 79 -21.15 -27.03 13.19
CA LEU A 79 -22.45 -27.08 12.54
C LEU A 79 -23.00 -28.50 12.46
N ASP A 80 -22.20 -29.48 12.05
CA ASP A 80 -22.60 -30.89 12.02
C ASP A 80 -23.04 -31.39 13.41
N LYS A 81 -22.26 -31.05 14.44
CA LYS A 81 -22.57 -31.39 15.82
C LYS A 81 -23.85 -30.71 16.32
N LEU A 82 -24.10 -29.46 15.94
CA LEU A 82 -25.34 -28.76 16.27
C LEU A 82 -26.55 -29.44 15.60
N THR A 83 -26.41 -29.83 14.34
CA THR A 83 -27.42 -30.57 13.57
C THR A 83 -27.72 -31.94 14.20
N SER A 84 -26.70 -32.63 14.73
CA SER A 84 -26.88 -33.90 15.44
C SER A 84 -27.50 -33.74 16.82
N LYS A 85 -27.08 -32.72 17.59
CA LYS A 85 -27.58 -32.49 18.95
C LYS A 85 -27.66 -31.01 19.27
N VAL A 86 -28.88 -30.60 19.59
CA VAL A 86 -29.19 -29.27 20.08
C VAL A 86 -28.81 -29.20 21.56
N SER A 87 -27.88 -28.31 21.89
CA SER A 87 -27.56 -28.01 23.28
C SER A 87 -27.12 -26.56 23.40
N THR A 88 -27.29 -25.99 24.59
CA THR A 88 -26.80 -24.64 24.93
C THR A 88 -25.32 -24.50 24.62
N LEU A 89 -24.53 -25.55 24.88
CA LEU A 89 -23.10 -25.59 24.58
C LEU A 89 -22.81 -25.48 23.07
N ASN A 90 -23.51 -26.25 22.23
CA ASN A 90 -23.29 -26.24 20.79
C ASN A 90 -23.77 -24.93 20.15
N LEU A 91 -24.90 -24.38 20.62
CA LEU A 91 -25.39 -23.07 20.19
C LEU A 91 -24.41 -21.95 20.55
N GLU A 92 -23.85 -21.97 21.76
CA GLU A 92 -22.86 -20.97 22.17
C GLU A 92 -21.57 -21.09 21.35
N HIS A 93 -21.12 -22.31 21.05
CA HIS A 93 -19.95 -22.50 20.18
C HIS A 93 -20.18 -21.93 18.77
N VAL A 94 -21.33 -22.19 18.16
CA VAL A 94 -21.70 -21.59 16.86
C VAL A 94 -21.83 -20.07 16.96
N ARG A 95 -22.35 -19.53 18.07
CA ARG A 95 -22.42 -18.08 18.31
C ARG A 95 -21.03 -17.45 18.39
N GLN A 96 -20.08 -18.11 19.04
CA GLN A 96 -18.69 -17.66 19.11
C GLN A 96 -18.00 -17.69 17.74
N ILE A 97 -18.21 -18.75 16.96
CA ILE A 97 -17.73 -18.84 15.58
C ILE A 97 -18.31 -17.70 14.75
N LYS A 98 -19.61 -17.41 14.89
CA LYS A 98 -20.27 -16.28 14.20
C LYS A 98 -19.67 -14.92 14.61
N SER A 99 -19.41 -14.68 15.90
CA SER A 99 -18.78 -13.42 16.34
C SER A 99 -17.42 -13.24 15.66
N ARG A 100 -16.57 -14.27 15.72
CA ARG A 100 -15.26 -14.27 15.07
C ARG A 100 -15.33 -14.10 13.56
N LEU A 101 -16.34 -14.70 12.92
CA LEU A 101 -16.61 -14.54 11.48
C LEU A 101 -16.92 -13.10 11.11
N VAL A 102 -17.80 -12.45 11.86
CA VAL A 102 -18.18 -11.04 11.64
C VAL A 102 -16.98 -10.13 11.86
N GLU A 103 -16.22 -10.34 12.94
CA GLU A 103 -15.01 -9.56 13.25
C GLU A 103 -13.92 -9.73 12.18
N LEU A 104 -13.69 -10.96 11.70
CA LEU A 104 -12.72 -11.21 10.63
C LEU A 104 -13.18 -10.60 9.31
N THR A 105 -14.45 -10.77 8.94
CA THR A 105 -15.03 -10.16 7.73
C THR A 105 -14.89 -8.64 7.76
N GLY A 106 -15.22 -8.00 8.89
CA GLY A 106 -15.08 -6.55 9.04
C GLY A 106 -13.64 -6.07 8.89
N ARG A 107 -12.65 -6.81 9.43
CA ARG A 107 -11.23 -6.46 9.23
C ARG A 107 -10.79 -6.61 7.78
N VAL A 108 -11.17 -7.69 7.10
CA VAL A 108 -10.81 -7.93 5.68
C VAL A 108 -11.45 -6.86 4.79
N GLN A 109 -12.72 -6.56 5.03
CA GLN A 109 -13.46 -5.53 4.30
C GLN A 109 -12.79 -4.17 4.45
N LYS A 110 -12.42 -3.79 5.67
CA LYS A 110 -11.74 -2.51 5.91
C LYS A 110 -10.45 -2.38 5.09
N VAL A 111 -9.60 -3.41 5.10
CA VAL A 111 -8.34 -3.36 4.33
C VAL A 111 -8.60 -3.32 2.82
N ARG A 112 -9.60 -4.07 2.34
CA ARG A 112 -10.02 -4.02 0.93
C ARG A 112 -10.51 -2.62 0.53
N ASP A 113 -11.35 -2.00 1.36
CA ASP A 113 -11.91 -0.66 1.10
C ASP A 113 -10.82 0.41 1.17
N ASP A 114 -9.87 0.31 2.12
CA ASP A 114 -8.71 1.20 2.21
C ASP A 114 -7.83 1.10 0.94
N ILE A 115 -7.70 -0.09 0.33
CA ILE A 115 -6.98 -0.28 -0.93
C ILE A 115 -7.77 0.25 -2.13
N GLU A 116 -9.09 -0.02 -2.19
CA GLU A 116 -9.99 0.49 -3.24
C GLU A 116 -9.94 2.02 -3.31
N GLN A 117 -10.07 2.68 -2.15
CA GLN A 117 -9.98 4.13 -2.06
C GLN A 117 -8.64 4.66 -2.56
N LEU A 118 -7.54 3.98 -2.25
CA LEU A 118 -6.21 4.39 -2.71
C LEU A 118 -6.04 4.21 -4.22
N VAL A 119 -6.53 3.11 -4.79
CA VAL A 119 -6.47 2.85 -6.24
C VAL A 119 -7.35 3.82 -7.02
N ASP A 120 -8.46 4.29 -6.44
CA ASP A 120 -9.40 5.22 -7.09
C ASP A 120 -8.85 6.66 -7.26
N ASP A 121 -7.80 7.06 -6.53
CA ASP A 121 -7.22 8.42 -6.59
C ASP A 121 -5.71 8.41 -6.90
N ASP A 122 -5.37 8.71 -8.16
CA ASP A 122 -3.99 8.92 -8.64
C ASP A 122 -3.19 9.91 -7.78
N THR A 123 -3.86 10.89 -7.16
CA THR A 123 -3.23 11.88 -6.29
C THR A 123 -2.70 11.21 -5.03
N ASP A 124 -3.53 10.44 -4.34
CA ASP A 124 -3.13 9.72 -3.13
C ASP A 124 -2.03 8.68 -3.45
N MET A 125 -2.13 7.99 -4.59
CA MET A 125 -1.06 7.10 -5.08
C MET A 125 0.24 7.86 -5.34
N SER A 126 0.18 9.04 -5.97
CA SER A 126 1.36 9.87 -6.26
C SER A 126 2.09 10.30 -4.99
N GLU A 127 1.35 10.55 -3.91
CA GLU A 127 1.91 11.00 -2.65
C GLU A 127 2.76 9.94 -1.94
N MET A 128 2.52 8.66 -2.25
CA MET A 128 3.27 7.52 -1.71
C MET A 128 4.68 7.37 -2.29
N TYR A 129 5.04 8.10 -3.36
CA TYR A 129 6.40 8.10 -3.94
C TYR A 129 7.38 8.92 -3.07
N LEU A 130 7.65 8.42 -1.86
CA LEU A 130 8.47 9.07 -0.84
C LEU A 130 9.93 9.23 -1.25
N THR A 131 10.54 8.22 -1.89
CA THR A 131 11.93 8.29 -2.38
C THR A 131 12.12 9.45 -3.34
N ARG A 132 11.15 9.63 -4.25
CA ARG A 132 11.15 10.72 -5.23
C ARG A 132 10.98 12.08 -4.53
N LYS A 133 10.03 12.20 -3.59
CA LYS A 133 9.80 13.45 -2.83
C LYS A 133 11.06 13.88 -2.06
N LEU A 134 11.77 12.94 -1.44
CA LEU A 134 13.03 13.22 -0.75
C LEU A 134 14.15 13.67 -1.71
N ALA A 135 14.21 13.12 -2.92
CA ALA A 135 15.20 13.52 -3.92
C ALA A 135 15.00 14.97 -4.37
N PHE A 136 13.76 15.40 -4.59
CA PHE A 136 13.44 16.78 -4.98
C PHE A 136 13.72 17.80 -3.88
N GLN A 137 13.40 17.47 -2.62
CA GLN A 137 13.65 18.38 -1.50
C GLN A 137 15.14 18.73 -1.32
N ARG A 138 16.05 17.81 -1.63
CA ARG A 138 17.50 18.07 -1.57
C ARG A 138 18.01 19.02 -2.66
N VAL A 139 17.33 19.10 -3.79
CA VAL A 139 17.71 20.00 -4.89
C VAL A 139 17.33 21.44 -4.56
N ASP A 140 16.14 21.65 -4.00
CA ASP A 140 15.66 22.98 -3.59
C ASP A 140 16.53 23.61 -2.46
N GLU A 141 16.98 22.80 -1.48
CA GLU A 141 17.89 23.28 -0.43
C GLU A 141 19.29 23.65 -0.96
N SER A 142 19.72 23.08 -2.08
CA SER A 142 21.00 23.40 -2.72
C SER A 142 20.96 24.71 -3.51
N SER A 143 19.77 25.16 -3.95
CA SER A 143 19.60 26.41 -4.71
C SER A 143 19.50 27.67 -3.86
N VAL A 144 19.23 27.59 -2.55
CA VAL A 144 19.09 28.75 -1.65
C VAL A 144 20.40 29.26 -1.03
N LYS A 145 21.58 28.81 -1.48
CA LYS A 145 22.90 29.20 -0.91
C LYS A 145 23.84 30.02 -1.82
N LEU A 146 23.34 30.60 -2.91
CA LEU A 146 23.99 31.65 -3.71
C LEU A 146 22.88 32.69 -3.94
N ASP A 147 22.75 33.77 -3.18
CA ASP A 147 23.63 34.93 -3.20
C ASP A 147 23.44 35.75 -1.92
N SER A 148 24.49 35.94 -1.14
CA SER A 148 24.51 36.97 -0.10
C SER A 148 25.91 37.57 -0.04
N ASN A 149 26.25 38.35 -1.07
CA ASN A 149 27.40 39.25 -1.00
C ASN A 149 27.22 40.45 -1.93
N LYS A 150 26.61 41.53 -1.42
CA LYS A 150 26.95 42.91 -1.86
C LYS A 150 26.59 43.97 -0.82
N HIS A 151 27.66 44.46 -0.22
CA HIS A 151 27.92 45.73 0.46
C HIS A 151 26.90 46.88 0.36
N ALA A 152 26.48 47.35 1.54
CA ALA A 152 26.45 48.73 2.08
C ALA A 152 26.25 49.95 1.15
N SER A 153 25.22 50.76 1.45
CA SER A 153 25.33 52.12 2.02
C SER A 153 23.95 52.67 2.45
N PRO A 154 23.85 53.51 3.50
CA PRO A 154 22.61 54.20 3.89
C PRO A 154 22.65 55.68 3.47
N ASP A 155 21.57 56.24 2.92
CA ASP A 155 21.05 57.55 3.37
C ASP A 155 19.75 57.98 2.65
N HIS A 156 18.99 58.79 3.40
CA HIS A 156 17.96 59.76 3.02
C HIS A 156 16.47 59.37 2.95
N GLU A 157 15.81 59.95 3.95
CA GLU A 157 14.40 60.21 4.22
C GLU A 157 13.70 60.95 3.07
N ASP A 158 12.46 60.55 2.76
CA ASP A 158 11.37 61.50 2.52
C ASP A 158 10.02 60.78 2.58
N GLU A 159 9.19 61.26 3.50
CA GLU A 159 7.83 60.86 3.78
C GLU A 159 6.90 61.22 2.61
N LYS A 160 6.03 60.30 2.17
CA LYS A 160 4.59 60.54 1.91
C LYS A 160 3.79 59.24 2.00
N GLU A 161 2.82 59.28 2.90
CA GLU A 161 1.68 58.37 3.01
C GLU A 161 0.83 58.46 1.73
N GLU A 162 0.29 57.33 1.27
CA GLU A 162 -1.16 57.10 1.10
C GLU A 162 -1.39 55.64 0.66
N GLU A 163 -2.52 55.13 1.11
CA GLU A 163 -2.95 53.74 1.21
C GLU A 163 -3.35 53.09 -0.13
N ASP A 164 -2.97 51.83 -0.36
CA ASP A 164 -3.86 50.86 -1.01
C ASP A 164 -3.57 49.44 -0.52
N SER A 165 -4.63 48.79 -0.06
CA SER A 165 -4.65 47.44 0.49
C SER A 165 -4.83 46.43 -0.64
N GLY A 166 -3.95 45.45 -0.70
CA GLY A 166 -4.05 44.33 -1.63
C GLY A 166 -2.86 43.40 -1.51
N ASP A 167 -2.67 42.83 -0.32
CA ASP A 167 -1.62 41.84 -0.04
C ASP A 167 -2.05 40.48 -0.61
N ASP A 168 -2.06 40.37 -1.94
CA ASP A 168 -2.03 39.08 -2.62
C ASP A 168 -0.55 38.71 -2.82
N ILE A 169 0.06 38.17 -1.76
CA ILE A 169 1.22 37.29 -1.91
C ILE A 169 0.70 36.01 -2.57
N GLU A 170 0.44 36.11 -3.87
CA GLU A 170 0.43 34.95 -4.76
C GLU A 170 1.89 34.48 -4.80
N SER A 171 2.20 33.58 -3.86
CA SER A 171 3.36 32.72 -3.90
C SER A 171 3.36 32.04 -5.26
N SER A 172 4.07 32.68 -6.19
CA SER A 172 4.41 32.17 -7.50
C SER A 172 5.45 31.08 -7.29
N HIS A 173 5.00 29.96 -6.69
CA HIS A 173 5.58 28.67 -6.98
C HIS A 173 5.30 28.42 -8.45
N ALA A 174 6.26 28.89 -9.26
CA ALA A 174 6.45 28.52 -10.64
C ALA A 174 6.04 27.06 -10.81
N SER A 175 5.10 26.82 -11.72
CA SER A 175 4.71 25.50 -12.16
C SER A 175 5.95 24.73 -12.61
N SER A 176 6.59 24.05 -11.66
CA SER A 176 7.39 22.87 -11.96
C SER A 176 6.36 21.97 -12.62
N ALA A 177 6.51 21.72 -13.92
CA ALA A 177 5.66 20.80 -14.66
C ALA A 177 5.50 19.55 -13.79
N PHE A 178 4.33 19.40 -13.18
CA PHE A 178 4.00 18.27 -12.33
C PHE A 178 3.84 17.13 -13.32
N VAL A 179 4.98 16.53 -13.69
CA VAL A 179 4.99 15.26 -14.40
C VAL A 179 4.28 14.33 -13.43
N LYS A 180 2.98 14.10 -13.67
CA LYS A 180 2.19 13.15 -12.89
C LYS A 180 3.06 11.89 -12.79
N PRO A 181 3.42 11.45 -11.57
CA PRO A 181 4.16 10.21 -11.45
C PRO A 181 3.36 9.13 -12.17
N ASP A 182 4.07 8.37 -12.98
CA ASP A 182 3.55 7.15 -13.55
C ASP A 182 3.25 6.19 -12.38
N VAL A 183 1.98 6.10 -12.00
CA VAL A 183 1.48 5.31 -10.86
C VAL A 183 1.24 3.85 -11.20
N GLU A 184 1.44 3.45 -12.46
CA GLU A 184 1.10 2.12 -12.98
C GLU A 184 1.73 0.97 -12.17
N GLU A 185 2.99 1.14 -11.73
CA GLU A 185 3.67 0.12 -10.91
C GLU A 185 2.99 -0.07 -9.54
N LEU A 186 2.59 1.02 -8.90
CA LEU A 186 1.91 0.99 -7.60
C LEU A 186 0.47 0.49 -7.75
N GLU A 187 -0.23 0.92 -8.80
CA GLU A 187 -1.58 0.48 -9.14
C GLU A 187 -1.61 -1.04 -9.34
N MET A 188 -0.74 -1.60 -10.18
CA MET A 188 -0.66 -3.06 -10.38
C MET A 188 -0.41 -3.84 -9.08
N LEU A 189 0.44 -3.30 -8.20
CA LEU A 189 0.70 -3.91 -6.89
C LEU A 189 -0.57 -3.93 -6.03
N LEU A 190 -1.24 -2.78 -5.91
CA LEU A 190 -2.44 -2.62 -5.10
C LEU A 190 -3.61 -3.43 -5.63
N GLU A 191 -3.84 -3.44 -6.95
CA GLU A 191 -4.87 -4.24 -7.61
C GLU A 191 -4.70 -5.74 -7.34
N ALA A 192 -3.47 -6.25 -7.41
CA ALA A 192 -3.20 -7.66 -7.11
C ALA A 192 -3.62 -8.03 -5.68
N TYR A 193 -3.33 -7.16 -4.70
CA TYR A 193 -3.76 -7.37 -3.32
C TYR A 193 -5.26 -7.15 -3.14
N PHE A 194 -5.87 -6.18 -3.82
CA PHE A 194 -7.33 -5.98 -3.82
C PHE A 194 -8.06 -7.26 -4.24
N VAL A 195 -7.64 -7.89 -5.34
CA VAL A 195 -8.19 -9.17 -5.81
C VAL A 195 -7.98 -10.28 -4.78
N GLN A 196 -6.85 -10.29 -4.07
CA GLN A 196 -6.59 -11.26 -3.01
C GLN A 196 -7.51 -11.08 -1.78
N PHE A 197 -7.74 -9.83 -1.36
CA PHE A 197 -8.68 -9.52 -0.27
C PHE A 197 -10.11 -9.84 -0.67
N ASP A 198 -10.51 -9.54 -1.91
CA ASP A 198 -11.83 -9.91 -2.44
C ASP A 198 -12.01 -11.45 -2.45
N GLY A 199 -10.99 -12.18 -2.92
CA GLY A 199 -10.96 -13.65 -2.84
C GLY A 199 -11.12 -14.17 -1.41
N THR A 200 -10.55 -13.48 -0.42
CA THR A 200 -10.70 -13.80 1.01
C THR A 200 -12.12 -13.52 1.52
N LEU A 201 -12.71 -12.38 1.15
CA LEU A 201 -14.11 -12.05 1.48
C LEU A 201 -15.09 -13.05 0.87
N ASN A 202 -14.84 -13.50 -0.35
CA ASN A 202 -15.66 -14.51 -1.02
C ASN A 202 -15.67 -15.83 -0.23
N LYS A 203 -14.52 -16.27 0.30
CA LYS A 203 -14.42 -17.44 1.19
C LYS A 203 -15.20 -17.21 2.49
N LEU A 204 -15.05 -16.05 3.13
CA LEU A 204 -15.78 -15.70 4.36
C LEU A 204 -17.30 -15.60 4.14
N CYS A 205 -17.74 -15.13 2.97
CA CYS A 205 -19.15 -15.10 2.58
C CYS A 205 -19.71 -16.52 2.45
N HIS A 206 -18.94 -17.45 1.90
CA HIS A 206 -19.31 -18.86 1.86
C HIS A 206 -19.50 -19.45 3.26
N VAL A 207 -18.51 -19.27 4.16
CA VAL A 207 -18.61 -19.74 5.55
C VAL A 207 -19.81 -19.10 6.26
N SER A 208 -20.01 -17.79 6.07
CA SER A 208 -21.17 -17.06 6.59
C SER A 208 -22.47 -17.73 6.16
N ARG A 209 -22.66 -17.92 4.87
CA ARG A 209 -23.86 -18.56 4.32
C ARG A 209 -24.12 -19.93 4.97
N MET A 210 -23.10 -20.75 5.17
CA MET A 210 -23.23 -22.06 5.83
C MET A 210 -23.71 -21.95 7.28
N VAL A 211 -23.13 -21.02 8.05
CA VAL A 211 -23.52 -20.78 9.45
C VAL A 211 -24.97 -20.28 9.55
N TYR A 212 -25.37 -19.34 8.69
CA TYR A 212 -26.73 -18.77 8.71
C TYR A 212 -27.81 -19.77 8.23
N ILE A 213 -27.54 -20.59 7.21
CA ILE A 213 -28.50 -21.58 6.71
C ILE A 213 -28.78 -22.66 7.76
N ASN A 214 -27.74 -23.21 8.40
CA ASN A 214 -27.93 -24.23 9.43
C ASN A 214 -28.70 -23.69 10.64
N GLN A 215 -28.46 -22.43 11.02
CA GLN A 215 -29.22 -21.78 12.10
C GLN A 215 -30.69 -21.56 11.71
N LYS A 216 -30.99 -21.20 10.45
CA LYS A 216 -32.37 -21.02 9.97
C LYS A 216 -33.15 -22.34 9.88
N ILE A 217 -32.57 -23.37 9.26
CA ILE A 217 -33.17 -24.71 9.21
C ILE A 217 -33.51 -25.18 10.62
N PHE A 218 -32.62 -24.92 11.57
CA PHE A 218 -32.83 -25.30 12.96
C PHE A 218 -33.95 -24.51 13.64
N TYR A 219 -34.01 -23.19 13.44
CA TYR A 219 -35.08 -22.35 13.99
C TYR A 219 -36.45 -22.73 13.43
N ASP A 220 -36.52 -23.10 12.15
CA ASP A 220 -37.74 -23.51 11.47
C ASP A 220 -38.18 -24.96 11.84
N HIS A 221 -37.29 -25.81 12.36
CA HIS A 221 -37.62 -27.19 12.77
C HIS A 221 -37.98 -27.32 14.26
N CYS A 222 -37.57 -26.36 15.10
CA CYS A 222 -37.80 -26.38 16.55
C CYS A 222 -38.94 -25.49 17.02
N ASN A 223 -39.62 -24.78 16.11
CA ASN A 223 -40.74 -23.88 16.38
C ASN A 223 -41.94 -24.29 15.52
#